data_AF-A0A7C6LVU2-F1
#
_entry.id   AF-A0A7C6LVU2-F1
#
_cell.length_a   1.000
_cell.length_b   1.000
_cell.length_c   1.000
_cell.angle_alpha   90.00
_cell.angle_beta   90.00
_cell.angle_gamma   90.00
#
_symmetry.space_group_name_H-M   'P 1'
#
loop_
_entity.id
_entity.type
_entity.pdbx_description
1 polymer ?
#
loop_
_entity_poly.entity_id
_entity_poly.type
_entity_poly.pdbx_seq_one_letter_code
_entity_poly.pdbx_strand_id
1 'polypeptide(L)'
;MQVQLTQKERMLLEDMRSEEELCILKYQSYAQQAKDPALQQMFNQIAGAEQKHFDTINQILQGNQPNVGQGQGGQTGGQTGAQTGQGKQPTGQINLSQAQQVNNNSSDKYLLQDLLSTEKHVSSAYDTSIFECTKPNIRQALQHIQQEEQNHGEQLFQYMNSHGMYQLQ
;
A
#
# COMPACT_ATOMS: atom_id res chain seq x y z
N MET A 1 -16.02 -19.43 18.72
CA MET A 1 -16.25 -18.49 19.85
C MET A 1 -16.19 -17.08 19.29
N GLN A 2 -17.21 -16.26 19.53
CA GLN A 2 -17.24 -14.87 19.07
C GLN A 2 -16.23 -14.05 19.87
N VAL A 3 -15.46 -13.19 19.23
CA VAL A 3 -14.50 -12.33 19.91
C VAL A 3 -15.26 -11.26 20.69
N GLN A 4 -14.97 -11.16 22.00
CA GLN A 4 -15.41 -10.02 22.80
C GLN A 4 -14.30 -8.97 22.85
N LEU A 5 -14.53 -7.86 22.17
CA LEU A 5 -13.68 -6.66 22.19
C LEU A 5 -14.03 -5.81 23.42
N THR A 6 -13.04 -5.18 24.01
CA THR A 6 -13.23 -4.08 24.95
C THR A 6 -13.78 -2.84 24.23
N GLN A 7 -14.29 -1.87 24.98
CA GLN A 7 -14.75 -0.60 24.41
C GLN A 7 -13.62 0.15 23.69
N LYS A 8 -12.41 0.16 24.29
CA LYS A 8 -11.23 0.82 23.70
C LYS A 8 -10.79 0.14 22.40
N GLU A 9 -10.70 -1.19 22.37
CA GLU A 9 -10.37 -1.93 21.14
C GLU A 9 -11.40 -1.67 20.04
N ARG A 10 -12.70 -1.64 20.37
CA ARG A 10 -13.75 -1.33 19.39
C ARG A 10 -13.58 0.08 18.80
N MET A 11 -13.35 1.09 19.64
CA MET A 11 -13.12 2.47 19.16
C MET A 11 -11.91 2.54 18.23
N LEU A 12 -10.77 1.96 18.63
CA LEU A 12 -9.56 1.96 17.82
C LEU A 12 -9.77 1.24 16.47
N LEU A 13 -10.49 0.12 16.46
CA LEU A 13 -10.83 -0.60 15.23
C LEU A 13 -11.83 0.16 14.35
N GLU A 14 -12.76 0.93 14.93
CA GLU A 14 -13.67 1.80 14.18
C GLU A 14 -12.93 2.98 13.54
N ASP A 15 -11.92 3.52 14.22
CA ASP A 15 -11.00 4.51 13.66
C ASP A 15 -10.21 3.89 12.50
N MET A 16 -9.57 2.73 12.70
CA MET A 16 -8.82 2.06 11.62
C MET A 16 -9.71 1.78 10.41
N ARG A 17 -10.93 1.27 10.63
CA ARG A 17 -11.89 1.05 9.53
C ARG A 17 -12.15 2.31 8.71
N SER A 18 -12.25 3.47 9.38
CA SER A 18 -12.52 4.74 8.71
C SER A 18 -11.31 5.23 7.91
N GLU A 19 -10.10 5.01 8.45
CA GLU A 19 -8.85 5.28 7.73
C GLU A 19 -8.70 4.38 6.48
N GLU A 20 -9.01 3.09 6.58
CA GLU A 20 -9.00 2.17 5.43
C GLU A 20 -9.99 2.59 4.34
N GLU A 21 -11.21 2.97 4.73
CA GLU A 21 -12.22 3.48 3.80
C GLU A 21 -11.71 4.73 3.06
N LEU A 22 -11.06 5.63 3.78
CA LEU A 22 -10.45 6.82 3.19
C LEU A 22 -9.33 6.44 2.21
N CYS A 23 -8.47 5.49 2.56
CA CYS A 23 -7.39 5.02 1.68
C CYS A 23 -7.95 4.44 0.37
N ILE A 24 -8.97 3.58 0.45
CA ILE A 24 -9.67 3.04 -0.73
C ILE A 24 -10.18 4.17 -1.63
N LEU A 25 -10.90 5.13 -1.05
CA LEU A 25 -11.48 6.25 -1.81
C LEU A 25 -10.39 7.09 -2.48
N LYS A 26 -9.30 7.38 -1.76
CA LYS A 26 -8.19 8.19 -2.28
C LYS A 26 -7.47 7.47 -3.41
N TYR A 27 -7.11 6.20 -3.25
CA TYR A 27 -6.44 5.45 -4.31
C TYR A 27 -7.31 5.29 -5.56
N GLN A 28 -8.60 4.95 -5.40
CA GLN A 28 -9.51 4.83 -6.55
C GLN A 28 -9.70 6.17 -7.27
N SER A 29 -9.85 7.26 -6.52
CA SER A 29 -9.95 8.61 -7.08
C SER A 29 -8.67 9.03 -7.80
N TYR A 30 -7.51 8.76 -7.20
CA TYR A 30 -6.22 9.19 -7.74
C TYR A 30 -5.80 8.31 -8.92
N ALA A 31 -6.21 7.05 -8.99
CA ALA A 31 -6.04 6.20 -10.16
C ALA A 31 -6.73 6.76 -11.41
N GLN A 32 -7.83 7.50 -11.25
CA GLN A 32 -8.53 8.16 -12.36
C GLN A 32 -7.89 9.50 -12.75
N GLN A 33 -7.16 10.12 -11.84
CA GLN A 33 -6.53 11.44 -12.03
C GLN A 33 -5.08 11.35 -12.50
N ALA A 34 -4.38 10.27 -12.15
CA ALA A 34 -2.98 10.06 -12.49
C ALA A 34 -2.79 10.04 -14.01
N LYS A 35 -1.73 10.71 -14.49
CA LYS A 35 -1.41 10.76 -15.92
C LYS A 35 -0.56 9.59 -16.35
N ASP A 36 0.35 9.14 -15.49
CA ASP A 36 1.19 7.97 -15.78
C ASP A 36 0.39 6.66 -15.64
N PRO A 37 0.28 5.84 -16.71
CA PRO A 37 -0.40 4.55 -16.63
C PRO A 37 0.17 3.60 -15.57
N ALA A 38 1.47 3.67 -15.27
CA ALA A 38 2.09 2.87 -14.22
C ALA A 38 1.55 3.26 -12.83
N LEU A 39 1.30 4.55 -12.59
CA LEU A 39 0.65 5.03 -11.37
C LEU A 39 -0.80 4.60 -11.28
N GLN A 40 -1.55 4.67 -12.39
CA GLN A 40 -2.93 4.17 -12.42
C GLN A 40 -2.99 2.69 -12.02
N GLN A 41 -2.07 1.87 -12.55
CA GLN A 41 -1.99 0.46 -12.18
C GLN A 41 -1.61 0.26 -10.72
N MET A 42 -0.58 0.96 -10.23
CA MET A 42 -0.14 0.88 -8.83
C MET A 42 -1.26 1.27 -7.87
N PHE A 43 -1.93 2.40 -8.11
CA PHE A 43 -3.02 2.87 -7.26
C PHE A 43 -4.21 1.91 -7.23
N ASN A 44 -4.57 1.30 -8.36
CA ASN A 44 -5.61 0.27 -8.38
C ASN A 44 -5.19 -1.02 -7.63
N GLN A 45 -3.91 -1.40 -7.71
CA GLN A 45 -3.41 -2.55 -6.95
C GLN A 45 -3.46 -2.29 -5.45
N ILE A 46 -3.00 -1.13 -4.99
CA ILE A 46 -3.03 -0.75 -3.58
C ILE A 46 -4.48 -0.61 -3.09
N ALA A 47 -5.38 0.02 -3.84
CA ALA A 47 -6.82 0.08 -3.49
C ALA A 47 -7.42 -1.32 -3.23
N GLY A 48 -6.98 -2.33 -3.99
CA GLY A 48 -7.41 -3.72 -3.79
C GLY A 48 -6.84 -4.37 -2.52
N ALA A 49 -5.69 -3.91 -2.03
CA ALA A 49 -5.14 -4.30 -0.73
C ALA A 49 -5.89 -3.60 0.41
N GLU A 50 -6.12 -2.28 0.33
CA GLU A 50 -6.88 -1.53 1.34
C GLU A 50 -8.31 -2.08 1.52
N GLN A 51 -8.94 -2.54 0.44
CA GLN A 51 -10.24 -3.21 0.56
C GLN A 51 -10.16 -4.47 1.44
N LYS A 52 -9.07 -5.25 1.36
CA LYS A 52 -8.88 -6.43 2.21
C LYS A 52 -8.60 -6.04 3.65
N HIS A 53 -7.88 -4.94 3.88
CA HIS A 53 -7.66 -4.40 5.23
C HIS A 53 -9.01 -4.00 5.84
N PHE A 54 -9.79 -3.17 5.14
CA PHE A 54 -11.14 -2.76 5.53
C PHE A 54 -12.06 -3.95 5.84
N ASP A 55 -12.07 -4.96 4.98
CA ASP A 55 -12.88 -6.17 5.17
C ASP A 55 -12.43 -6.96 6.41
N THR A 56 -11.12 -7.05 6.64
CA THR A 56 -10.55 -7.72 7.82
C THR A 56 -10.96 -6.99 9.11
N ILE A 57 -10.87 -5.67 9.14
CA ILE A 57 -11.30 -4.86 10.30
C ILE A 57 -12.81 -5.05 10.55
N ASN A 58 -13.64 -5.05 9.50
CA ASN A 58 -15.08 -5.29 9.63
C ASN A 58 -15.38 -6.69 10.18
N GLN A 59 -14.67 -7.73 9.74
CA GLN A 59 -14.81 -9.07 10.29
C GLN A 59 -14.49 -9.09 11.80
N ILE A 60 -13.41 -8.42 12.21
CA ILE A 60 -13.04 -8.32 13.63
C ILE A 60 -14.13 -7.59 14.43
N LEU A 61 -14.66 -6.47 13.91
CA LEU A 61 -15.70 -5.68 14.56
C LEU A 61 -17.03 -6.44 14.73
N GLN A 62 -17.33 -7.38 13.83
CA GLN A 62 -18.46 -8.31 13.90
C GLN A 62 -18.22 -9.48 14.89
N GLY A 63 -17.01 -9.57 15.45
CA GLY A 63 -16.62 -10.61 16.41
C GLY A 63 -16.09 -11.88 15.74
N ASN A 64 -15.73 -11.83 14.46
CA ASN A 64 -15.06 -12.94 13.79
C ASN A 64 -13.56 -12.92 14.12
N GLN A 65 -12.96 -14.10 14.17
CA GLN A 65 -11.50 -14.23 14.31
C GLN A 65 -10.87 -14.11 12.92
N PRO A 66 -9.93 -13.16 12.71
CA PRO A 66 -9.21 -13.07 11.45
C PRO A 66 -8.38 -14.34 11.28
N ASN A 67 -8.47 -14.95 10.10
CA ASN A 67 -7.64 -16.11 9.78
C ASN A 67 -6.30 -15.60 9.27
N VAL A 68 -5.42 -15.22 10.21
CA VAL A 68 -4.04 -14.85 9.89
C VAL A 68 -3.31 -16.16 9.60
N GLY A 69 -3.46 -16.65 8.37
CA GLY A 69 -2.72 -17.80 7.88
C GLY A 69 -1.24 -17.52 8.09
N GLN A 70 -0.62 -18.32 8.94
CA GLN A 70 0.79 -18.25 9.28
C GLN A 70 1.61 -18.45 8.00
N GLY A 71 2.06 -17.35 7.40
CA GLY A 71 3.02 -17.33 6.31
C GLY A 71 2.46 -17.73 4.94
N GLN A 72 2.23 -16.74 4.09
CA GLN A 72 2.52 -16.87 2.65
C GLN A 72 3.98 -16.49 2.40
N GLY A 73 4.88 -17.07 3.19
CA GLY A 73 6.30 -17.13 2.92
C GLY A 73 6.60 -18.48 2.30
N GLY A 74 6.58 -18.55 0.97
CA GLY A 74 7.16 -19.66 0.20
C GLY A 74 6.17 -20.61 -0.46
N GLN A 75 5.78 -20.31 -1.70
CA GLN A 75 5.65 -21.34 -2.75
C GLN A 75 5.57 -20.72 -4.15
N THR A 76 6.72 -20.50 -4.78
CA THR A 76 6.87 -20.59 -6.25
C THR A 76 8.19 -21.28 -6.56
N GLY A 77 8.25 -22.57 -6.21
CA GLY A 77 9.23 -23.50 -6.74
C GLY A 77 8.77 -24.03 -8.10
N GLY A 78 9.52 -23.69 -9.14
CA GLY A 78 9.88 -24.60 -10.23
C GLY A 78 8.85 -24.93 -11.30
N GLN A 79 8.98 -24.30 -12.47
CA GLN A 79 8.95 -25.07 -13.71
C GLN A 79 9.92 -24.51 -14.77
N THR A 80 10.78 -25.42 -15.21
CA THR A 80 11.76 -25.36 -16.29
C THR A 80 11.12 -25.25 -17.68
N GLY A 81 11.73 -24.52 -18.62
CA GLY A 81 11.49 -24.74 -20.06
C GLY A 81 11.92 -23.64 -21.04
N ALA A 82 13.17 -23.74 -21.52
CA ALA A 82 13.65 -23.48 -22.90
C ALA A 82 13.55 -22.07 -23.56
N GLN A 83 14.72 -21.41 -23.62
CA GLN A 83 15.49 -21.07 -24.85
C GLN A 83 14.80 -20.36 -26.05
N THR A 84 15.24 -19.12 -26.32
CA THR A 84 15.83 -18.58 -27.58
C THR A 84 15.51 -17.09 -27.74
N GLY A 85 16.50 -16.25 -28.09
CA GLY A 85 16.23 -14.86 -28.48
C GLY A 85 17.37 -13.88 -28.29
N GLN A 86 18.36 -13.96 -29.18
CA GLN A 86 19.45 -13.01 -29.38
C GLN A 86 18.89 -11.62 -29.78
N GLY A 87 19.35 -10.52 -29.16
CA GLY A 87 18.86 -9.18 -29.51
C GLY A 87 19.63 -8.00 -28.89
N LYS A 88 20.76 -7.66 -29.54
CA LYS A 88 21.48 -6.37 -29.59
C LYS A 88 21.06 -5.23 -28.64
N GLN A 89 22.00 -4.82 -27.78
CA GLN A 89 22.12 -3.46 -27.25
C GLN A 89 22.32 -2.42 -28.36
N PRO A 90 21.69 -1.25 -28.25
CA PRO A 90 22.30 0.00 -28.65
C PRO A 90 22.59 0.87 -27.42
N THR A 91 23.87 1.15 -27.21
CA THR A 91 24.35 2.28 -26.41
C THR A 91 23.85 3.59 -27.05
N GLY A 92 22.77 4.14 -26.52
CA GLY A 92 22.21 5.43 -26.90
C GLY A 92 22.77 6.56 -26.04
N GLN A 93 23.38 7.55 -26.70
CA GLN A 93 23.80 8.83 -26.13
C GLN A 93 22.69 9.51 -25.33
N ILE A 94 23.03 9.95 -24.11
CA ILE A 94 22.19 10.84 -23.30
C ILE A 94 22.23 12.22 -23.96
N ASN A 95 21.13 12.60 -24.61
CA ASN A 95 20.92 13.93 -25.15
C ASN A 95 20.27 14.79 -24.06
N LEU A 96 21.06 15.67 -23.42
CA LEU A 96 20.66 16.49 -22.28
C LEU A 96 19.93 17.77 -22.73
N SER A 97 18.92 17.64 -23.59
CA SER A 97 18.14 18.75 -24.13
C SER A 97 16.65 18.45 -24.05
N GLN A 98 16.10 18.42 -22.83
CA GLN A 98 14.65 18.45 -22.64
C GLN A 98 14.25 19.15 -21.33
N ALA A 99 14.73 20.39 -21.17
CA ALA A 99 14.28 21.30 -20.11
C ALA A 99 12.92 21.97 -20.42
N GLN A 100 12.02 21.27 -21.12
CA GLN A 100 10.70 21.81 -21.54
C GLN A 100 9.50 20.89 -21.22
N GLN A 101 9.66 19.91 -20.33
CA GLN A 101 8.56 19.02 -19.88
C GLN A 101 8.12 19.24 -18.42
N VAL A 102 8.32 20.45 -17.87
CA VAL A 102 8.21 20.70 -16.42
C VAL A 102 6.76 20.86 -15.90
N ASN A 103 5.72 20.75 -16.73
CA ASN A 103 4.34 21.03 -16.28
C ASN A 103 3.37 19.82 -16.26
N ASN A 104 3.81 18.61 -16.63
CA ASN A 104 2.95 17.42 -16.56
C ASN A 104 3.19 16.56 -15.31
N ASN A 105 4.41 16.55 -14.76
CA ASN A 105 4.78 15.80 -13.55
C ASN A 105 4.30 16.43 -12.22
N SER A 106 3.82 17.68 -12.24
CA SER A 106 3.42 18.39 -11.02
C SER A 106 2.15 17.81 -10.39
N SER A 107 1.17 17.37 -11.21
CA SER A 107 -0.06 16.75 -10.72
C SER A 107 0.22 15.40 -10.07
N ASP A 108 0.91 14.51 -10.76
CA ASP A 108 1.18 13.15 -10.28
C ASP A 108 2.08 13.19 -9.04
N LYS A 109 3.05 14.12 -8.99
CA LYS A 109 3.85 14.36 -7.80
C LYS A 109 3.00 14.76 -6.59
N TYR A 110 1.98 15.60 -6.76
CA TYR A 110 1.09 15.98 -5.66
C TYR A 110 0.28 14.77 -5.18
N LEU A 111 -0.31 14.00 -6.09
CA LEU A 111 -1.08 12.79 -5.75
C LEU A 111 -0.22 11.81 -4.95
N LEU A 112 1.01 11.57 -5.40
CA LEU A 112 1.96 10.70 -4.72
C LEU A 112 2.38 11.22 -3.34
N GLN A 113 2.59 12.53 -3.19
CA GLN A 113 2.93 13.14 -1.90
C GLN A 113 1.81 12.98 -0.88
N ASP A 114 0.57 13.20 -1.32
CA ASP A 114 -0.62 13.08 -0.48
C ASP A 114 -0.93 11.62 -0.11
N LEU A 115 -0.77 10.67 -1.03
CA LEU A 115 -0.89 9.25 -0.71
C LEU A 115 0.23 8.82 0.26
N LEU A 116 1.48 9.21 0.01
CA LEU A 116 2.59 8.83 0.89
C LEU A 116 2.45 9.41 2.31
N SER A 117 1.87 10.60 2.48
CA SER A 117 1.57 11.12 3.82
C SER A 117 0.42 10.37 4.48
N THR A 118 -0.55 9.90 3.70
CA THR A 118 -1.66 9.05 4.16
C THR A 118 -1.14 7.72 4.69
N GLU A 119 -0.35 6.98 3.91
CA GLU A 119 0.27 5.70 4.33
C GLU A 119 1.04 5.83 5.64
N LYS A 120 1.83 6.91 5.77
CA LYS A 120 2.59 7.20 7.00
C LYS A 120 1.68 7.43 8.19
N HIS A 121 0.55 8.13 7.99
CA HIS A 121 -0.41 8.39 9.03
C HIS A 121 -1.11 7.10 9.49
N VAL A 122 -1.65 6.34 8.55
CA VAL A 122 -2.40 5.10 8.83
C VAL A 122 -1.50 4.05 9.45
N SER A 123 -0.30 3.82 8.90
CA SER A 123 0.70 2.92 9.51
C SER A 123 1.05 3.31 10.95
N SER A 124 1.18 4.60 11.24
CA SER A 124 1.41 5.08 12.61
C SER A 124 0.19 4.92 13.53
N ALA A 125 -1.03 4.99 12.99
CA ALA A 125 -2.25 4.80 13.76
C ALA A 125 -2.39 3.34 14.21
N TYR A 126 -1.98 2.39 13.36
CA TYR A 126 -1.95 0.96 13.68
C TYR A 126 -1.07 0.63 14.89
N ASP A 127 0.05 1.33 15.12
CA ASP A 127 0.92 1.09 16.29
C ASP A 127 0.12 1.11 17.60
N THR A 128 -0.71 2.15 17.79
CA THR A 128 -1.52 2.29 19.01
C THR A 128 -2.52 1.15 19.13
N SER A 129 -3.22 0.82 18.03
CA SER A 129 -4.17 -0.29 17.98
C SER A 129 -3.53 -1.64 18.31
N ILE A 130 -2.31 -1.88 17.85
CA ILE A 130 -1.53 -3.11 18.11
C ILE A 130 -1.15 -3.21 19.59
N PHE A 131 -0.62 -2.14 20.18
CA PHE A 131 -0.20 -2.13 21.59
C PHE A 131 -1.38 -2.32 22.55
N GLU A 132 -2.53 -1.75 22.21
CA GLU A 132 -3.74 -1.77 23.05
C GLU A 132 -4.63 -3.00 22.80
N CYS A 133 -4.33 -3.81 21.77
CA CYS A 133 -5.06 -5.04 21.48
C CYS A 133 -4.72 -6.13 22.50
N THR A 134 -5.74 -6.71 23.13
CA THR A 134 -5.62 -7.75 24.15
C THR A 134 -5.64 -9.17 23.57
N LYS A 135 -6.08 -9.33 22.32
CA LYS A 135 -6.28 -10.65 21.68
C LYS A 135 -5.12 -10.95 20.73
N PRO A 136 -4.28 -11.98 20.99
CA PRO A 136 -3.10 -12.27 20.18
C PRO A 136 -3.37 -12.41 18.68
N ASN A 137 -4.44 -13.13 18.29
CA ASN A 137 -4.76 -13.33 16.87
C ASN A 137 -5.15 -12.02 16.16
N ILE A 138 -5.87 -11.13 16.85
CA ILE A 138 -6.22 -9.82 16.28
C ILE A 138 -4.98 -8.95 16.21
N ARG A 139 -4.15 -8.94 17.26
CA ARG A 139 -2.88 -8.22 17.24
C ARG A 139 -2.02 -8.63 16.05
N GLN A 140 -1.92 -9.93 15.77
CA GLN A 140 -1.19 -10.44 14.60
C GLN A 140 -1.81 -9.98 13.27
N ALA A 141 -3.13 -9.91 13.18
CA ALA A 141 -3.80 -9.37 11.99
C ALA A 141 -3.48 -7.88 11.79
N LEU A 142 -3.55 -7.08 12.85
CA LEU A 142 -3.22 -5.65 12.81
C LEU A 142 -1.74 -5.41 12.47
N GLN A 143 -0.84 -6.24 13.00
CA GLN A 143 0.59 -6.21 12.64
C GLN A 143 0.83 -6.54 11.16
N HIS A 144 0.09 -7.50 10.61
CA HIS A 144 0.16 -7.84 9.20
C HIS A 144 -0.30 -6.66 8.33
N ILE A 145 -1.45 -6.07 8.65
CA ILE A 145 -1.97 -4.90 7.94
C ILE A 145 -0.95 -3.76 8.00
N GLN A 146 -0.44 -3.41 9.19
CA GLN A 146 0.57 -2.36 9.32
C GLN A 146 1.82 -2.59 8.45
N GLN A 147 2.25 -3.84 8.30
CA GLN A 147 3.37 -4.17 7.41
C GLN A 147 3.00 -3.95 5.93
N GLU A 148 1.76 -4.22 5.54
CA GLU A 148 1.24 -3.93 4.19
C GLU A 148 1.17 -2.40 3.95
N GLU A 149 0.69 -1.60 4.89
CA GLU A 149 0.73 -0.11 4.83
C GLU A 149 2.16 0.41 4.59
N GLN A 150 3.14 -0.16 5.30
CA GLN A 150 4.55 0.21 5.12
C GLN A 150 5.05 -0.14 3.71
N ASN A 151 4.61 -1.28 3.17
CA ASN A 151 4.97 -1.71 1.81
C ASN A 151 4.28 -0.84 0.74
N HIS A 152 3.06 -0.35 0.99
CA HIS A 152 2.40 0.64 0.13
C HIS A 152 3.22 1.94 0.11
N GLY A 153 3.57 2.45 1.29
CA GLY A 153 4.45 3.61 1.44
C GLY A 153 5.81 3.44 0.73
N GLU A 154 6.41 2.25 0.80
CA GLU A 154 7.64 1.93 0.06
C GLU A 154 7.44 2.01 -1.46
N GLN A 155 6.37 1.42 -2.01
CA GLN A 155 6.08 1.46 -3.45
C GLN A 155 5.96 2.90 -3.96
N LEU A 156 5.21 3.75 -3.24
CA LEU A 156 5.07 5.17 -3.56
C LEU A 156 6.43 5.89 -3.51
N PHE A 157 7.19 5.68 -2.44
CA PHE A 157 8.51 6.27 -2.26
C PHE A 157 9.47 5.88 -3.38
N GLN A 158 9.55 4.59 -3.74
CA GLN A 158 10.43 4.09 -4.79
C GLN A 158 10.06 4.71 -6.15
N TYR A 159 8.76 4.83 -6.46
CA TYR A 159 8.31 5.52 -7.66
C TYR A 159 8.76 6.98 -7.64
N MET A 160 8.46 7.71 -6.56
CA MET A 160 8.81 9.13 -6.46
C MET A 160 10.32 9.36 -6.55
N ASN A 161 11.13 8.49 -5.92
CA ASN A 161 12.58 8.60 -5.93
C ASN A 161 13.15 8.35 -7.33
N SER A 162 12.70 7.30 -8.02
CA SER A 162 13.16 6.98 -9.39
C SER A 162 12.80 8.04 -10.43
N HIS A 163 11.76 8.85 -10.18
CA HIS A 163 11.31 9.92 -11.07
C HIS A 163 11.75 11.33 -10.62
N GLY A 164 12.65 11.44 -9.64
CA GLY A 164 13.14 12.74 -9.14
C GLY A 164 12.06 13.58 -8.44
N MET A 165 10.97 12.95 -7.98
CA MET A 165 9.86 13.60 -7.29
C MET A 165 10.07 13.65 -5.76
N TYR A 166 10.99 12.85 -5.21
CA TYR A 166 11.35 12.82 -3.80
C TYR A 166 12.76 13.40 -3.58
N GLN A 167 12.91 14.25 -2.56
CA GLN A 167 14.22 14.77 -2.14
C GLN A 167 14.73 13.92 -0.97
N LEU A 168 15.89 13.29 -1.13
CA LEU A 168 16.52 12.47 -0.09
C LEU A 168 17.33 13.29 0.92
N GLN A 169 17.59 14.58 0.62
CA GLN A 169 18.43 15.49 1.40
C GLN A 169 17.80 16.87 1.47
#